data_AF-A0A4Y6V2Z3-F1
#
_entry.id   AF-A0A4Y6V2Z3-F1
#
_cell.length_a   1.000
_cell.length_b   1.000
_cell.length_c   1.000
_cell.angle_alpha   90.00
_cell.angle_beta   90.00
_cell.angle_gamma   90.00
#
_symmetry.space_group_name_H-M   'P 1'
#
loop_
_entity.id
_entity.type
_entity.pdbx_description
1 polymer ?
#
loop_
_entity_poly.entity_id
_entity_poly.type
_entity_poly.pdbx_seq_one_letter_code
_entity_poly.pdbx_strand_id
1 'polypeptide(L)'
;MSMLKTIKTSISDTKQALDGIKASMDGLKTEVDTLKGNMEQVQTQVKEKPAKFKASLSYLKLGIGDLKSEVTGIKQGVAGIKDAGKDKEPAGSIIAGAQFVREADGFKLKRAGETIGEITYAEGPEPDTWMANHTYVDPEYRGGSVAKLLLDRLVEEARLQDKRIFPVCSYVRAQFKRNDEYRDVWHEY
;
A
#
# COMPACT_ATOMS: atom_id res chain seq x y z
N MET A 1 -19.52 15.46 44.15
CA MET A 1 -20.42 14.57 43.37
C MET A 1 -20.72 15.07 41.95
N SER A 2 -20.86 16.38 41.69
CA SER A 2 -21.17 16.92 40.34
C SER A 2 -20.15 16.54 39.24
N MET A 3 -18.84 16.72 39.47
CA MET A 3 -17.79 16.39 38.49
C MET A 3 -17.77 14.91 38.07
N LEU A 4 -17.97 13.99 39.01
CA LEU A 4 -18.02 12.55 38.73
C LEU A 4 -19.17 12.17 37.80
N LYS A 5 -20.30 12.89 37.89
CA LYS A 5 -21.45 12.67 37.01
C LYS A 5 -21.15 13.18 35.60
N THR A 6 -20.54 14.36 35.48
CA THR A 6 -20.11 14.93 34.19
C THR A 6 -19.12 14.01 33.47
N ILE A 7 -18.11 13.50 34.17
CA ILE A 7 -17.11 12.57 33.61
C ILE A 7 -17.79 11.29 33.09
N LYS A 8 -18.72 10.70 33.84
CA LYS A 8 -19.45 9.50 33.40
C LYS A 8 -20.27 9.74 32.15
N THR A 9 -20.95 10.88 32.05
CA THR A 9 -21.70 11.25 30.85
C THR A 9 -20.77 11.36 29.64
N SER A 10 -19.67 12.10 29.76
CA SER A 10 -18.70 12.24 28.66
C SER A 10 -18.07 10.92 28.23
N ILE A 11 -17.79 9.99 29.16
CA ILE A 11 -17.31 8.64 28.84
C ILE A 11 -18.38 7.85 28.06
N SER A 12 -19.66 7.96 28.44
CA SER A 12 -20.76 7.32 27.73
C SER A 12 -20.88 7.85 26.31
N ASP A 13 -20.84 9.16 26.13
CA ASP A 13 -20.94 9.81 24.82
C ASP A 13 -19.76 9.40 23.92
N THR A 14 -18.55 9.31 24.49
CA THR A 14 -17.35 8.84 23.78
C THR A 14 -17.50 7.38 23.32
N LYS A 15 -18.08 6.52 24.16
CA LYS A 15 -18.34 5.12 23.81
C LYS A 15 -19.36 5.01 22.67
N GLN A 16 -20.41 5.82 22.70
CA GLN A 16 -21.42 5.84 21.65
C GLN A 16 -20.84 6.34 20.31
N ALA A 17 -19.99 7.37 20.34
CA ALA A 17 -19.27 7.82 19.16
C ALA A 17 -18.36 6.73 18.57
N LEU A 18 -17.67 5.97 19.43
CA LEU A 18 -16.81 4.86 19.01
C LEU A 18 -17.60 3.73 18.32
N ASP A 19 -18.79 3.41 18.84
CA ASP A 19 -19.68 2.42 18.24
C ASP A 19 -20.17 2.87 16.85
N GLY A 20 -20.48 4.16 16.69
CA GLY A 20 -20.81 4.74 15.39
C GLY A 20 -19.66 4.66 14.37
N ILE A 21 -18.43 4.97 14.79
CA ILE A 21 -17.22 4.85 13.95
C ILE A 21 -17.02 3.41 13.49
N LYS A 22 -17.21 2.43 14.39
CA LYS A 22 -17.08 1.01 14.06
C LYS A 22 -18.08 0.57 12.99
N ALA A 23 -19.34 1.01 13.10
CA ALA A 23 -20.37 0.72 12.11
C ALA A 23 -20.02 1.31 10.73
N SER A 24 -19.54 2.56 10.68
CA SER A 24 -19.09 3.19 9.43
C SER A 24 -17.93 2.43 8.77
N MET A 25 -17.00 1.91 9.56
CA MET A 25 -15.88 1.11 9.04
C MET A 25 -16.30 -0.26 8.54
N ASP A 26 -17.30 -0.88 9.15
CA ASP A 26 -17.90 -2.11 8.63
C ASP A 26 -18.59 -1.86 7.27
N GLY A 27 -19.25 -0.72 7.11
CA GLY A 27 -19.77 -0.24 5.83
C GLY A 27 -18.68 -0.07 4.77
N LEU A 28 -17.63 0.70 5.08
CA LEU A 28 -16.50 0.91 4.18
C LEU A 28 -15.81 -0.39 3.77
N LYS A 29 -15.63 -1.33 4.70
CA LYS A 29 -15.07 -2.65 4.39
C LYS A 29 -15.92 -3.39 3.35
N THR A 30 -17.23 -3.32 3.49
CA THR A 30 -18.20 -3.94 2.57
C THR A 30 -18.13 -3.31 1.18
N GLU A 31 -18.04 -1.98 1.11
CA GLU A 31 -17.89 -1.25 -0.16
C GLU A 31 -16.57 -1.60 -0.86
N VAL A 32 -15.46 -1.68 -0.11
CA VAL A 32 -14.15 -2.09 -0.64
C VAL A 32 -14.16 -3.54 -1.13
N ASP A 33 -14.79 -4.45 -0.40
CA ASP A 33 -14.96 -5.84 -0.83
C ASP A 33 -15.80 -5.94 -2.11
N THR A 34 -16.83 -5.11 -2.24
CA THR A 34 -17.66 -5.00 -3.46
C THR A 34 -16.86 -4.46 -4.64
N LEU A 35 -16.08 -3.40 -4.45
CA LEU A 35 -15.19 -2.84 -5.47
C LEU A 35 -14.17 -3.87 -5.95
N LYS A 36 -13.60 -4.66 -5.03
CA LYS A 36 -12.70 -5.76 -5.38
C LYS A 36 -13.39 -6.80 -6.28
N GLY A 37 -14.61 -7.21 -5.92
CA GLY A 37 -15.40 -8.14 -6.74
C GLY A 37 -15.70 -7.59 -8.13
N ASN A 38 -16.12 -6.32 -8.22
CA ASN A 38 -16.35 -5.65 -9.51
C ASN A 38 -15.06 -5.57 -10.33
N MET A 39 -13.91 -5.29 -9.70
CA MET A 39 -12.60 -5.25 -10.37
C MET A 39 -12.21 -6.62 -10.94
N GLU A 40 -12.48 -7.70 -10.20
CA GLU A 40 -12.27 -9.07 -10.68
C GLU A 40 -13.16 -9.38 -11.90
N GLN A 41 -14.41 -8.94 -11.89
CA GLN A 41 -15.30 -9.05 -13.05
C GLN A 41 -14.78 -8.26 -14.25
N VAL A 42 -14.35 -7.01 -14.06
CA VAL A 42 -13.75 -6.20 -15.14
C VAL A 42 -12.51 -6.89 -15.70
N GLN A 43 -11.66 -7.47 -14.84
CA GLN A 43 -10.48 -8.23 -15.25
C GLN A 43 -10.82 -9.41 -16.16
N THR A 44 -11.96 -10.08 -15.95
CA THR A 44 -12.40 -11.16 -16.84
C THR A 44 -12.85 -10.66 -18.21
N GLN A 45 -13.45 -9.47 -18.30
CA GLN A 45 -13.99 -8.91 -19.54
C GLN A 45 -12.94 -8.26 -20.43
N VAL A 46 -11.78 -7.91 -19.87
CA VAL A 46 -10.71 -7.17 -20.55
C VAL A 46 -9.50 -8.04 -20.92
N LYS A 47 -9.67 -9.37 -20.89
CA LYS A 47 -8.63 -10.36 -21.22
C LYS A 47 -7.96 -10.11 -22.58
N GLU A 48 -8.67 -9.54 -23.55
CA GLU A 48 -8.16 -9.26 -24.90
C GLU A 48 -7.79 -7.80 -25.16
N LYS A 49 -7.82 -6.93 -24.13
CA LYS A 49 -7.45 -5.52 -24.26
C LYS A 49 -5.93 -5.31 -24.30
N PRO A 50 -5.44 -4.19 -24.86
CA PRO A 50 -4.00 -3.88 -24.98
C PRO A 50 -3.27 -3.89 -23.63
N ALA A 51 -1.98 -4.20 -23.65
CA ALA A 51 -1.14 -4.38 -22.45
C ALA A 51 -1.20 -3.18 -21.49
N LYS A 52 -1.23 -1.94 -22.01
CA LYS A 52 -1.35 -0.72 -21.21
C LYS A 52 -2.62 -0.67 -20.36
N PHE A 53 -3.74 -1.14 -20.92
CA PHE A 53 -5.01 -1.20 -20.20
C PHE A 53 -4.95 -2.24 -19.07
N LYS A 54 -4.30 -3.38 -19.30
CA LYS A 54 -4.08 -4.40 -18.28
C LYS A 54 -3.19 -3.88 -17.14
N ALA A 55 -2.15 -3.12 -17.47
CA ALA A 55 -1.29 -2.47 -16.48
C ALA A 55 -2.06 -1.46 -15.61
N SER A 56 -2.88 -0.58 -16.22
CA SER A 56 -3.74 0.34 -15.46
C SER A 56 -4.75 -0.39 -14.56
N LEU A 57 -5.28 -1.53 -15.01
CA LEU A 57 -6.19 -2.35 -14.22
C LEU A 57 -5.49 -3.00 -13.00
N SER A 58 -4.25 -3.46 -13.18
CA SER A 58 -3.43 -3.98 -12.08
C SER A 58 -3.22 -2.93 -10.99
N TYR A 59 -2.93 -1.68 -11.37
CA TYR A 59 -2.77 -0.57 -10.44
C TYR A 59 -4.03 -0.32 -9.60
N LEU A 60 -5.19 -0.29 -10.25
CA LEU A 60 -6.47 -0.14 -9.56
C LEU A 60 -6.73 -1.31 -8.60
N LYS A 61 -6.33 -2.53 -8.97
CA LYS A 61 -6.47 -3.72 -8.13
C LYS A 61 -5.55 -3.66 -6.90
N LEU A 62 -4.30 -3.21 -7.07
CA LEU A 62 -3.37 -3.00 -5.95
C LEU A 62 -3.88 -1.91 -5.01
N GLY A 63 -4.30 -0.77 -5.54
CA GLY A 63 -4.86 0.32 -4.73
C GLY A 63 -6.09 -0.09 -3.91
N ILE A 64 -6.97 -0.94 -4.46
CA ILE A 64 -8.10 -1.53 -3.70
C ILE A 64 -7.59 -2.49 -2.61
N GLY A 65 -6.53 -3.25 -2.88
CA GLY A 65 -5.89 -4.14 -1.90
C GLY A 65 -5.26 -3.39 -0.73
N ASP A 66 -4.58 -2.28 -1.00
CA ASP A 66 -4.01 -1.38 0.00
C ASP A 66 -5.12 -0.75 0.84
N LEU A 67 -6.15 -0.20 0.20
CA LEU A 67 -7.31 0.38 0.89
C LEU A 67 -8.01 -0.65 1.81
N LYS A 68 -8.15 -1.89 1.35
CA LYS A 68 -8.71 -2.98 2.16
C LYS A 68 -7.87 -3.27 3.40
N SER A 69 -6.55 -3.20 3.26
CA SER A 69 -5.60 -3.42 4.34
C SER A 69 -5.65 -2.27 5.36
N GLU A 70 -5.72 -1.02 4.88
CA GLU A 70 -5.90 0.17 5.72
C GLU A 70 -7.21 0.13 6.51
N VAL A 71 -8.35 -0.12 5.84
CA VAL A 71 -9.67 -0.24 6.51
C VAL A 71 -9.64 -1.35 7.57
N THR A 72 -8.93 -2.44 7.32
CA THR A 72 -8.78 -3.53 8.29
C THR A 72 -7.92 -3.12 9.49
N GLY A 73 -6.81 -2.42 9.27
CA GLY A 73 -5.97 -1.90 10.35
C GLY A 73 -6.68 -0.86 11.22
N ILE A 74 -7.45 0.04 10.62
CA ILE A 74 -8.27 1.02 11.36
C ILE A 74 -9.33 0.28 12.19
N LYS A 75 -9.96 -0.78 11.65
CA LYS A 75 -10.92 -1.62 12.38
C LYS A 75 -10.32 -2.30 13.60
N GLN A 76 -9.08 -2.75 13.49
CA GLN A 76 -8.34 -3.31 14.62
C GLN A 76 -7.98 -2.23 15.65
N GLY A 77 -7.54 -1.05 15.21
CA GLY A 77 -7.25 0.08 16.09
C GLY A 77 -8.46 0.53 16.90
N VAL A 78 -9.62 0.71 16.25
CA VAL A 78 -10.89 1.08 16.92
C VAL A 78 -11.38 0.00 17.87
N ALA A 79 -11.12 -1.28 17.57
CA ALA A 79 -11.40 -2.36 18.51
C ALA A 79 -10.49 -2.29 19.75
N GLY A 80 -9.19 -1.99 19.57
CA GLY A 80 -8.22 -1.85 20.65
C GLY A 80 -8.48 -0.69 21.61
N ILE A 81 -9.19 0.37 21.19
CA ILE A 81 -9.58 1.50 22.07
C ILE A 81 -10.54 1.05 23.19
N LYS A 82 -11.32 -0.03 22.99
CA LYS A 82 -12.15 -0.63 24.05
C LYS A 82 -11.34 -1.45 25.06
N ASP A 83 -10.16 -1.93 24.67
CA ASP A 83 -9.33 -2.89 25.41
C ASP A 83 -8.01 -2.28 25.90
N ALA A 84 -7.95 -0.96 26.12
CA ALA A 84 -6.80 -0.26 26.68
C ALA A 84 -6.49 -0.75 28.11
N GLY A 85 -5.77 -1.86 28.20
CA GLY A 85 -5.42 -2.54 29.44
C GLY A 85 -4.61 -3.84 29.29
N LYS A 86 -4.35 -4.38 28.10
CA LYS A 86 -3.43 -5.54 27.94
C LYS A 86 -2.59 -5.47 26.66
N ASP A 87 -1.33 -5.86 26.83
CA ASP A 87 -0.21 -5.62 25.94
C ASP A 87 -0.19 -6.44 24.64
N LYS A 88 0.53 -5.88 23.65
CA LYS A 88 1.17 -6.47 22.45
C LYS A 88 0.36 -6.55 21.15
N GLU A 89 0.77 -5.71 20.20
CA GLU A 89 0.34 -5.70 18.79
C GLU A 89 1.17 -6.70 17.96
N PRO A 90 0.56 -7.57 17.12
CA PRO A 90 1.29 -8.54 16.31
C PRO A 90 1.79 -7.94 14.98
N ALA A 91 2.95 -8.42 14.53
CA ALA A 91 3.75 -7.98 13.37
C ALA A 91 3.12 -8.19 11.98
N GLY A 92 1.79 -8.18 11.86
CA GLY A 92 1.05 -8.37 10.60
C GLY A 92 0.30 -7.13 10.07
N SER A 93 0.32 -5.99 10.77
CA SER A 93 -0.47 -4.77 10.44
C SER A 93 0.36 -3.57 9.91
N ILE A 94 1.63 -3.77 9.55
CA ILE A 94 2.68 -2.74 9.51
C ILE A 94 2.42 -1.55 8.54
N ILE A 95 1.55 -1.66 7.55
CA ILE A 95 1.31 -0.63 6.51
C ILE A 95 -0.01 0.13 6.65
N ALA A 96 -0.80 -0.12 7.69
CA ALA A 96 -2.05 0.62 7.90
C ALA A 96 -1.77 2.13 8.09
N GLY A 97 -2.20 2.95 7.13
CA GLY A 97 -2.05 4.41 7.14
C GLY A 97 -0.75 4.94 6.52
N ALA A 98 -0.06 4.12 5.71
CA ALA A 98 1.11 4.55 4.96
C ALA A 98 0.72 5.04 3.55
N GLN A 99 1.24 6.20 3.14
CA GLN A 99 0.89 6.86 1.89
C GLN A 99 2.06 6.83 0.91
N PHE A 100 1.78 6.48 -0.35
CA PHE A 100 2.73 6.65 -1.45
C PHE A 100 2.82 8.12 -1.86
N VAL A 101 4.03 8.64 -1.89
CA VAL A 101 4.36 9.97 -2.37
C VAL A 101 5.27 9.83 -3.57
N ARG A 102 4.82 10.35 -4.72
CA ARG A 102 5.64 10.44 -5.93
C ARG A 102 6.62 11.59 -5.81
N GLU A 103 7.89 11.32 -6.05
CA GLU A 103 8.94 12.32 -6.17
C GLU A 103 9.45 12.36 -7.62
N ALA A 104 10.38 13.28 -7.94
CA ALA A 104 10.88 13.45 -9.30
C ALA A 104 11.70 12.24 -9.78
N ASP A 105 12.38 11.59 -8.84
CA ASP A 105 13.36 10.51 -9.03
C ASP A 105 12.92 9.20 -8.38
N GLY A 106 11.65 9.05 -7.99
CA GLY A 106 11.22 7.85 -7.29
C GLY A 106 9.90 7.94 -6.54
N PHE A 107 9.74 7.02 -5.60
CA PHE A 107 8.60 6.91 -4.72
C PHE A 107 9.04 6.75 -3.28
N LYS A 108 8.34 7.44 -2.39
CA LYS A 108 8.47 7.27 -0.94
C LYS A 108 7.19 6.72 -0.37
N LEU A 109 7.31 5.84 0.62
CA LEU A 109 6.21 5.42 1.46
C LEU A 109 6.35 6.14 2.80
N LYS A 110 5.33 6.91 3.19
CA LYS A 110 5.34 7.71 4.42
C LYS A 110 4.23 7.31 5.37
N ARG A 111 4.52 7.20 6.67
CA ARG A 111 3.53 6.94 7.72
C ARG A 111 3.66 8.02 8.79
N ALA A 112 2.55 8.65 9.15
CA ALA A 112 2.52 9.76 10.12
C ALA A 112 3.52 10.91 9.80
N GLY A 113 3.85 11.12 8.52
CA GLY A 113 4.82 12.12 8.07
C GLY A 113 6.27 11.62 7.93
N GLU A 114 6.58 10.43 8.46
CA GLU A 114 7.92 9.84 8.43
C GLU A 114 8.09 8.90 7.24
N THR A 115 9.25 8.92 6.59
CA THR A 115 9.55 8.01 5.47
C THR A 115 9.92 6.64 6.01
N ILE A 116 9.09 5.63 5.71
CA ILE A 116 9.33 4.23 6.10
C ILE A 116 10.09 3.45 5.02
N GLY A 117 10.10 3.95 3.79
CA GLY A 117 10.92 3.40 2.73
C GLY A 117 10.86 4.24 1.45
N GLU A 118 11.81 3.99 0.58
CA GLU A 118 11.93 4.67 -0.70
C GLU A 118 12.52 3.76 -1.78
N ILE A 119 12.17 4.06 -3.02
CA ILE A 119 12.80 3.51 -4.21
C ILE A 119 13.06 4.65 -5.17
N THR A 120 14.26 4.68 -5.74
CA THR A 120 14.66 5.72 -6.69
C THR A 120 15.06 5.13 -8.03
N TYR A 121 14.94 5.94 -9.06
CA TYR A 121 15.40 5.67 -10.41
C TYR A 121 16.00 6.93 -11.04
N ALA A 122 16.83 6.72 -12.06
CA ALA A 122 17.32 7.77 -12.94
C ALA A 122 17.01 7.41 -14.40
N GLU A 123 17.27 8.32 -15.34
CA GLU A 123 17.26 7.96 -16.76
C GLU A 123 18.30 6.85 -17.01
N GLY A 124 17.87 5.86 -17.80
CA GLY A 124 18.65 4.69 -18.13
C GLY A 124 19.62 4.93 -19.30
N PRO A 125 20.32 3.88 -19.74
CA PRO A 125 21.22 3.95 -20.89
C PRO A 125 20.48 4.28 -22.20
N GLU A 126 19.18 3.99 -22.27
CA GLU A 126 18.32 4.25 -23.42
C GLU A 126 17.18 5.22 -23.03
N PRO A 127 16.64 6.01 -23.99
CA PRO A 127 15.58 6.99 -23.71
C PRO A 127 14.29 6.40 -23.16
N ASP A 128 14.02 5.12 -23.38
CA ASP A 128 12.86 4.38 -22.92
C ASP A 128 13.18 3.52 -21.69
N THR A 129 14.30 3.76 -21.00
CA THR A 129 14.74 2.94 -19.89
C THR A 129 14.92 3.78 -18.62
N TRP A 130 14.53 3.23 -17.48
CA TRP A 130 14.80 3.78 -16.15
C TRP A 130 15.80 2.89 -15.41
N MET A 131 16.82 3.51 -14.85
CA MET A 131 17.81 2.84 -14.02
C MET A 131 17.37 2.84 -12.56
N ALA A 132 16.77 1.74 -12.09
CA ALA A 132 16.40 1.58 -10.69
C ALA A 132 17.66 1.38 -9.84
N ASN A 133 18.09 2.43 -9.13
CA ASN A 133 19.43 2.54 -8.56
C ASN A 133 19.45 2.39 -7.03
N HIS A 134 18.36 2.69 -6.33
CA HIS A 134 18.29 2.57 -4.87
C HIS A 134 16.95 2.02 -4.39
N THR A 135 17.00 1.25 -3.31
CA THR A 135 15.84 0.87 -2.52
C THR A 135 16.27 0.84 -1.07
N TYR A 136 15.56 1.59 -0.23
CA TYR A 136 15.79 1.62 1.20
C TYR A 136 14.49 1.43 1.96
N VAL A 137 14.56 0.67 3.04
CA VAL A 137 13.47 0.52 3.99
C VAL A 137 14.07 0.75 5.36
N ASP A 138 13.36 1.54 6.15
CA ASP A 138 13.74 1.80 7.53
C ASP A 138 13.85 0.46 8.30
N PRO A 139 14.92 0.24 9.10
CA PRO A 139 15.16 -1.01 9.82
C PRO A 139 13.97 -1.54 10.61
N GLU A 140 13.16 -0.66 11.22
CA GLU A 140 11.98 -1.04 12.01
C GLU A 140 10.88 -1.68 11.14
N TYR A 141 10.90 -1.42 9.84
CA TYR A 141 9.93 -1.87 8.85
C TYR A 141 10.50 -2.95 7.91
N ARG A 142 11.75 -3.38 8.13
CA ARG A 142 12.38 -4.47 7.36
C ARG A 142 11.81 -5.83 7.71
N GLY A 143 11.94 -6.78 6.79
CA GLY A 143 11.33 -8.11 6.91
C GLY A 143 9.83 -8.12 6.59
N GLY A 144 9.20 -6.95 6.42
CA GLY A 144 7.87 -6.79 5.85
C GLY A 144 7.86 -6.70 4.32
N SER A 145 6.70 -6.36 3.75
CA SER A 145 6.49 -6.26 2.29
C SER A 145 6.83 -4.88 1.69
N VAL A 146 7.39 -3.95 2.47
CA VAL A 146 7.59 -2.54 2.07
C VAL A 146 8.48 -2.40 0.82
N ALA A 147 9.61 -3.09 0.78
CA ALA A 147 10.53 -3.02 -0.36
C ALA A 147 9.89 -3.56 -1.65
N LYS A 148 9.06 -4.61 -1.54
CA LYS A 148 8.32 -5.16 -2.68
C LYS A 148 7.22 -4.21 -3.13
N LEU A 149 6.47 -3.61 -2.21
CA LEU A 149 5.44 -2.62 -2.54
C LEU A 149 6.00 -1.40 -3.28
N LEU A 150 7.13 -0.87 -2.82
CA LEU A 150 7.84 0.21 -3.52
C LEU A 150 8.27 -0.22 -4.92
N LEU A 151 8.82 -1.43 -5.06
CA LEU A 151 9.23 -1.96 -6.35
C LEU A 151 8.04 -2.16 -7.30
N ASP A 152 6.97 -2.77 -6.84
CA ASP A 152 5.75 -3.00 -7.61
C ASP A 152 5.20 -1.66 -8.13
N ARG A 153 5.21 -0.62 -7.29
CA ARG A 153 4.82 0.73 -7.69
C ARG A 153 5.67 1.30 -8.82
N LEU A 154 7.00 1.14 -8.73
CA LEU A 154 7.94 1.61 -9.76
C LEU A 154 7.74 0.86 -11.09
N VAL A 155 7.62 -0.47 -11.02
CA VAL A 155 7.39 -1.35 -12.19
C VAL A 155 6.12 -0.95 -12.93
N GLU A 156 5.03 -0.71 -12.21
CA GLU A 156 3.78 -0.30 -12.83
C GLU A 156 3.86 1.09 -13.46
N GLU A 157 4.52 2.05 -12.81
CA GLU A 157 4.74 3.36 -13.41
C GLU A 157 5.56 3.24 -14.70
N ALA A 158 6.57 2.38 -14.72
CA ALA A 158 7.35 2.11 -15.92
C ALA A 158 6.46 1.55 -17.04
N ARG A 159 5.57 0.59 -16.74
CA ARG A 159 4.59 0.07 -17.72
C ARG A 159 3.68 1.17 -18.29
N LEU A 160 3.20 2.08 -17.45
CA LEU A 160 2.31 3.16 -17.87
C LEU A 160 3.00 4.16 -18.80
N GLN A 161 4.30 4.37 -18.60
CA GLN A 161 5.11 5.30 -19.39
C GLN A 161 5.87 4.62 -20.54
N ASP A 162 5.56 3.35 -20.83
CA ASP A 162 6.27 2.52 -21.82
C ASP A 162 7.79 2.49 -21.59
N LYS A 163 8.20 2.52 -20.32
CA LYS A 163 9.59 2.43 -19.89
C LYS A 163 9.95 0.99 -19.53
N ARG A 164 11.19 0.60 -19.84
CA ARG A 164 11.85 -0.59 -19.27
C ARG A 164 12.64 -0.20 -18.03
N ILE A 165 12.95 -1.17 -17.20
CA ILE A 165 13.73 -1.01 -15.97
C ILE A 165 15.06 -1.73 -16.12
N PHE A 166 16.13 -0.96 -15.98
CA PHE A 166 17.50 -1.45 -15.82
C PHE A 166 17.82 -1.57 -14.31
N PRO A 167 17.89 -2.79 -13.74
CA PRO A 167 17.93 -2.98 -12.30
C PRO A 167 19.37 -2.94 -11.76
N VAL A 168 19.86 -1.73 -11.44
CA VAL A 168 21.22 -1.53 -10.88
C VAL A 168 21.27 -1.85 -9.40
N CYS A 169 20.23 -1.47 -8.65
CA CYS A 169 20.10 -1.83 -7.25
C CYS A 169 20.11 -3.36 -7.10
N SER A 170 20.93 -3.87 -6.19
CA SER A 170 21.08 -5.32 -5.97
C SER A 170 19.78 -6.00 -5.55
N TYR A 171 18.96 -5.31 -4.75
CA TYR A 171 17.62 -5.79 -4.37
C TYR A 171 16.71 -5.91 -5.59
N VAL A 172 16.59 -4.83 -6.38
CA VAL A 172 15.74 -4.81 -7.58
C VAL A 172 16.17 -5.91 -8.56
N ARG A 173 17.47 -6.05 -8.81
CA ARG A 173 18.02 -7.10 -9.67
C ARG A 173 17.67 -8.50 -9.16
N ALA A 174 17.77 -8.72 -7.84
CA ALA A 174 17.40 -10.00 -7.26
C ALA A 174 15.90 -10.28 -7.40
N GLN A 175 15.03 -9.28 -7.28
CA GLN A 175 13.59 -9.43 -7.48
C GLN A 175 13.24 -9.74 -8.93
N PHE A 176 13.83 -9.03 -9.89
CA PHE A 176 13.64 -9.28 -11.32
C PHE A 176 14.06 -10.70 -11.74
N LYS A 177 15.16 -11.21 -11.16
CA LYS A 177 15.62 -12.58 -11.40
C LYS A 177 14.72 -13.66 -10.80
N ARG A 178 14.00 -13.36 -9.72
CA ARG A 178 13.24 -14.35 -8.94
C ARG A 178 11.76 -14.40 -9.32
N ASN A 179 11.22 -13.31 -9.87
CA ASN A 179 9.79 -13.19 -10.11
C ASN A 179 9.54 -12.87 -11.59
N ASP A 180 8.90 -13.81 -12.28
CA ASP A 180 8.56 -13.68 -13.71
C ASP A 180 7.62 -12.50 -14.00
N GLU A 181 6.90 -12.02 -12.97
CA GLU A 181 5.98 -10.88 -13.06
C GLU A 181 6.65 -9.57 -13.49
N TYR A 182 7.98 -9.46 -13.43
CA TYR A 182 8.71 -8.25 -13.82
C TYR A 182 9.37 -8.34 -15.19
N ARG A 183 9.30 -9.51 -15.86
CA ARG A 183 10.05 -9.75 -17.11
C ARG A 183 9.62 -8.84 -18.26
N ASP A 184 8.37 -8.42 -18.27
CA ASP A 184 7.81 -7.55 -19.33
C ASP A 184 8.45 -6.16 -19.36
N VAL A 185 8.95 -5.68 -18.21
CA VAL A 185 9.67 -4.41 -18.11
C VAL A 185 11.16 -4.58 -17.87
N TRP A 186 11.71 -5.79 -17.95
CA TRP A 186 13.14 -5.98 -17.70
C TRP A 186 13.98 -5.56 -18.91
N HIS A 187 14.85 -4.57 -18.71
CA HIS A 187 16.00 -4.33 -19.58
C HIS A 187 17.18 -5.23 -19.15
N GLU A 188 17.31 -6.38 -19.82
CA GLU A 188 18.43 -7.30 -19.64
C GLU A 188 19.72 -6.75 -20.30
N TYR A 189 20.87 -7.15 -19.77
CA TYR A 189 22.21 -6.74 -20.21
C TYR A 189 22.90 -7.85 -21.00
#